data_AF-A0A843RKC6-F1
#
_entry.id   AF-A0A843RKC6-F1
#
_cell.length_a   1.000
_cell.length_b   1.000
_cell.length_c   1.000
_cell.angle_alpha   90.00
_cell.angle_beta   90.00
_cell.angle_gamma   90.00
#
_symmetry.space_group_name_H-M   'P 1'
#
loop_
_entity.id
_entity.type
_entity.pdbx_description
1 polymer ?
#
loop_
_entity_poly.entity_id
_entity_poly.type
_entity_poly.pdbx_seq_one_letter_code
_entity_poly.pdbx_strand_id
1 'polypeptide(L)'
;GAPLAFGVFNGFLPCPLVYAFLAHTAAVCLSDPGRAVATGALTMAAFGLGTFPALLLVAGLSRALQPLWRRRGVQLAGAFIVLLGLVTILRGALPAGDHLVHAALAEDGATVGAGFQLRKGVGGPFALVDHHGRAVTEANFRGRFLLIYFGYTSCPDVCPTELSKMATALDSLGALAAEVQPLFITVDPARDSIEALADYVARFHPRLLGLTGSPEQIARAATAFGVHASRSSEAEDGGYFMNHSLLTFLMGRDGHHLETFLAGTAAEAMAARIRRHVEFDFVKDFLLRPAELSPAYQAFAAGDHAAAVAAYQREADRGNVAAQNNLGILYEVGAGVAADADAAAAWYRRAAEQGLPMGQYNLGILYGTGPPETRDRVQAYAWLTLAEAQGLDLAVPARRAIGGRMTAAQVAEAEGLARRWQRAAP
;
A
#
# COMPACT_ATOMS: atom_id res chain seq x y z
N GLY A 1 -49.01 -1.07 -22.97
CA GLY A 1 -49.21 -0.04 -21.92
C GLY A 1 -48.89 -0.67 -20.59
N ALA A 2 -47.81 -0.20 -19.96
CA ALA A 2 -47.35 -0.50 -18.60
C ALA A 2 -46.95 -1.96 -18.24
N PRO A 3 -46.08 -2.16 -17.22
CA PRO A 3 -44.97 -3.13 -17.21
C PRO A 3 -45.17 -4.27 -16.19
N LEU A 4 -44.25 -5.25 -16.16
CA LEU A 4 -44.03 -6.07 -14.95
C LEU A 4 -42.54 -6.40 -14.79
N ALA A 5 -42.02 -5.99 -13.64
CA ALA A 5 -40.69 -6.29 -13.12
C ALA A 5 -40.52 -7.77 -12.79
N PHE A 6 -39.32 -8.31 -12.93
CA PHE A 6 -38.90 -9.50 -12.20
C PHE A 6 -37.66 -9.17 -11.39
N GLY A 7 -37.85 -9.21 -10.07
CA GLY A 7 -36.80 -9.07 -9.07
C GLY A 7 -35.86 -10.26 -9.07
N VAL A 8 -34.61 -9.98 -8.76
CA VAL A 8 -33.54 -10.96 -8.54
C VAL A 8 -33.84 -11.69 -7.24
N PHE A 9 -34.31 -12.94 -7.32
CA PHE A 9 -34.33 -13.86 -6.19
C PHE A 9 -32.96 -14.53 -6.06
N ASN A 10 -32.19 -14.08 -5.07
CA ASN A 10 -31.06 -14.83 -4.54
C ASN A 10 -31.62 -16.00 -3.72
N GLY A 11 -31.63 -17.21 -4.31
CA GLY A 11 -32.14 -18.40 -3.64
C GLY A 11 -31.62 -19.68 -4.30
N PHE A 12 -30.72 -20.36 -3.59
CA PHE A 12 -30.24 -21.71 -3.89
C PHE A 12 -31.41 -22.71 -3.94
N LEU A 13 -31.77 -23.21 -5.13
CA LEU A 13 -32.39 -24.53 -5.32
C LEU A 13 -32.23 -24.98 -6.79
N PRO A 14 -31.77 -26.22 -7.05
CA PRO A 14 -31.54 -26.67 -8.42
C PRO A 14 -32.86 -27.11 -9.06
N CYS A 15 -33.25 -26.40 -10.12
CA CYS A 15 -34.44 -26.75 -10.91
C CYS A 15 -34.19 -28.05 -11.71
N PRO A 16 -35.10 -29.04 -11.74
CA PRO A 16 -34.92 -30.31 -12.48
C PRO A 16 -34.64 -30.13 -13.97
N LEU A 17 -35.10 -29.02 -14.54
CA LEU A 17 -34.83 -28.61 -15.91
C LEU A 17 -33.33 -28.39 -16.16
N VAL A 18 -32.57 -27.90 -15.18
CA VAL A 18 -31.12 -27.67 -15.30
C VAL A 18 -30.37 -28.99 -15.42
N TYR A 19 -30.77 -30.02 -14.65
CA TYR A 19 -30.15 -31.34 -14.73
C TYR A 19 -30.50 -32.09 -16.01
N ALA A 20 -31.75 -32.00 -16.47
CA ALA A 20 -32.16 -32.58 -17.74
C ALA A 20 -31.42 -31.93 -18.92
N PHE A 21 -31.19 -30.61 -18.86
CA PHE A 21 -30.48 -29.87 -19.89
C PHE A 21 -28.98 -30.18 -19.89
N LEU A 22 -28.35 -30.23 -18.71
CA LEU A 22 -26.93 -30.61 -18.56
C LEU A 22 -26.65 -32.05 -19.01
N ALA A 23 -27.56 -32.98 -18.74
CA ALA A 23 -27.46 -34.36 -19.23
C ALA A 23 -27.54 -34.43 -20.77
N HIS A 24 -28.39 -33.61 -21.39
CA HIS A 24 -28.49 -33.51 -22.84
C HIS A 24 -27.24 -32.88 -23.46
N THR A 25 -26.69 -31.82 -22.85
CA THR A 25 -25.44 -31.19 -23.30
C THR A 25 -24.26 -32.15 -23.18
N ALA A 26 -24.16 -32.91 -22.09
CA ALA A 26 -23.11 -33.92 -21.91
C ALA A 26 -23.19 -35.05 -22.96
N ALA A 27 -24.41 -35.49 -23.32
CA ALA A 27 -24.61 -36.50 -24.36
C ALA A 27 -24.23 -35.99 -25.77
N VAL A 28 -24.48 -34.72 -26.07
CA VAL A 28 -24.08 -34.08 -27.34
C VAL A 28 -22.57 -33.88 -27.40
N CYS A 29 -21.93 -33.46 -26.30
CA CYS A 29 -20.48 -33.29 -26.22
C CYS A 29 -19.68 -34.58 -26.37
N LEU A 30 -20.28 -35.73 -26.00
CA LEU A 30 -19.67 -37.05 -26.15
C LEU A 30 -19.77 -37.62 -27.57
N SER A 31 -20.70 -37.11 -28.39
CA SER A 31 -20.95 -37.64 -29.75
C SER A 31 -20.36 -36.78 -30.88
N ASP A 32 -20.19 -35.46 -30.69
CA ASP A 32 -19.52 -34.59 -31.66
C ASP A 32 -18.79 -33.41 -30.96
N PRO A 33 -17.44 -33.46 -30.83
CA PRO A 33 -16.66 -32.45 -30.11
C PRO A 33 -16.71 -31.04 -30.72
N GLY A 34 -17.03 -30.92 -32.01
CA GLY A 34 -17.04 -29.62 -32.71
C GLY A 34 -18.26 -28.76 -32.35
N ARG A 35 -19.39 -29.37 -32.01
CA ARG A 35 -20.62 -28.65 -31.60
C ARG A 35 -20.63 -28.25 -30.12
N ALA A 36 -19.83 -28.92 -29.29
CA ALA A 36 -19.73 -28.69 -27.84
C ALA A 36 -19.34 -27.25 -27.46
N VAL A 37 -18.43 -26.64 -28.23
CA VAL A 37 -17.92 -25.29 -27.96
C VAL A 37 -19.01 -24.23 -28.19
N ALA A 38 -19.85 -24.42 -29.22
CA ALA A 38 -20.94 -23.52 -29.52
C ALA A 38 -22.07 -23.62 -28.48
N THR A 39 -22.41 -24.83 -28.02
CA THR A 39 -23.47 -25.04 -27.02
C THR A 39 -23.04 -24.58 -25.61
N GLY A 40 -21.77 -24.78 -25.24
CA GLY A 40 -21.22 -24.33 -23.95
C GLY A 40 -21.20 -22.80 -23.81
N ALA A 41 -20.82 -22.08 -24.87
CA ALA A 41 -20.80 -20.62 -24.88
C ALA A 41 -22.21 -19.99 -24.74
N LEU A 42 -23.21 -20.57 -25.41
CA LEU A 42 -24.63 -20.17 -25.29
C LEU A 42 -25.18 -20.40 -23.88
N THR A 43 -24.69 -21.42 -23.18
CA THR A 43 -25.14 -21.77 -21.81
C THR A 43 -24.61 -20.78 -20.76
N MET A 44 -23.38 -20.28 -20.94
CA MET A 44 -22.77 -19.28 -20.04
C MET A 44 -23.40 -17.88 -20.21
N ALA A 45 -23.77 -17.52 -21.45
CA ALA A 45 -24.43 -16.24 -21.74
C ALA A 45 -25.88 -16.19 -21.22
N ALA A 46 -26.60 -17.31 -21.19
CA ALA A 46 -28.02 -17.35 -20.81
C ALA A 46 -28.29 -17.29 -19.30
N PHE A 47 -27.31 -17.63 -18.43
CA PHE A 47 -27.54 -17.76 -16.98
C PHE A 47 -26.69 -16.84 -16.09
N GLY A 48 -25.85 -15.97 -16.66
CA GLY A 48 -25.14 -14.93 -15.89
C GLY A 48 -24.30 -15.47 -14.72
N LEU A 49 -23.73 -16.67 -14.86
CA LEU A 49 -22.95 -17.30 -13.79
C LEU A 49 -21.53 -16.71 -13.80
N GLY A 50 -21.15 -16.04 -12.71
CA GLY A 50 -19.81 -15.50 -12.50
C GLY A 50 -18.70 -16.57 -12.47
N THR A 51 -17.45 -16.11 -12.36
CA THR A 51 -16.21 -16.91 -12.52
C THR A 51 -16.08 -18.12 -11.59
N PHE A 52 -16.78 -18.14 -10.46
CA PHE A 52 -16.65 -19.18 -9.41
C PHE A 52 -17.29 -20.54 -9.78
N PRO A 53 -18.55 -20.62 -10.25
CA PRO A 53 -19.16 -21.89 -10.71
C PRO A 53 -18.50 -22.49 -11.96
N ALA A 54 -17.88 -21.68 -12.83
CA ALA A 54 -17.12 -22.18 -13.99
C ALA A 54 -15.86 -22.97 -13.56
N LEU A 55 -15.16 -22.50 -12.53
CA LEU A 55 -14.01 -23.19 -11.95
C LEU A 55 -14.40 -24.51 -11.29
N LEU A 56 -15.57 -24.57 -10.64
CA LEU A 56 -16.10 -25.80 -10.05
C LEU A 56 -16.49 -26.83 -11.11
N LEU A 57 -17.05 -26.40 -12.25
CA LEU A 57 -17.39 -27.29 -13.37
C LEU A 57 -16.13 -27.90 -14.01
N VAL A 58 -15.09 -27.08 -14.24
CA VAL A 58 -13.80 -27.50 -14.80
C VAL A 58 -13.05 -28.42 -13.83
N ALA A 59 -13.05 -28.11 -12.53
CA ALA A 59 -12.46 -28.97 -11.50
C ALA A 59 -13.21 -30.32 -11.36
N GLY A 60 -14.54 -30.31 -11.49
CA GLY A 60 -15.37 -31.51 -11.48
C GLY A 60 -15.13 -32.43 -12.68
N LEU A 61 -15.09 -31.86 -13.89
CA LEU A 61 -14.77 -32.59 -15.13
C LEU A 61 -13.34 -33.16 -15.12
N SER A 62 -12.37 -32.40 -14.60
CA SER A 62 -10.98 -32.85 -14.48
C SER A 62 -10.83 -34.05 -13.51
N ARG A 63 -11.57 -34.05 -12.40
CA ARG A 63 -11.63 -35.21 -11.47
C ARG A 63 -12.36 -36.41 -12.06
N ALA A 64 -13.44 -36.21 -12.81
CA ALA A 64 -14.19 -37.30 -13.44
C ALA A 64 -13.40 -38.01 -14.55
N LEU A 65 -12.54 -37.29 -15.29
CA LEU A 65 -11.76 -37.82 -16.41
C LEU A 65 -10.35 -38.33 -16.01
N GLN A 66 -9.93 -38.07 -14.78
CA GLN A 66 -8.64 -38.49 -14.20
C GLN A 66 -8.32 -40.00 -14.34
N PRO A 67 -9.28 -40.94 -14.19
CA PRO A 67 -9.02 -42.38 -14.37
C PRO A 67 -8.72 -42.78 -15.82
N LEU A 68 -9.31 -42.08 -16.80
CA LEU A 68 -9.11 -42.32 -18.23
C LEU A 68 -7.73 -41.86 -18.70
N TRP A 69 -7.21 -40.76 -18.14
CA TRP A 69 -5.90 -40.19 -18.51
C TRP A 69 -4.73 -40.99 -17.93
N ARG A 70 -4.88 -41.55 -16.72
CA ARG A 70 -3.87 -42.43 -16.10
C ARG A 70 -3.64 -43.73 -16.88
N ARG A 71 -4.66 -44.26 -17.55
CA ARG A 71 -4.53 -45.48 -18.37
C ARG A 71 -3.80 -45.29 -19.70
N ARG A 72 -3.66 -44.05 -20.18
CA ARG A 72 -3.04 -43.75 -21.49
C ARG A 72 -1.72 -42.98 -21.40
N GLY A 73 -1.19 -42.73 -20.20
CA GLY A 73 0.12 -42.08 -20.02
C GLY A 73 0.17 -40.59 -20.42
N VAL A 74 -0.97 -39.92 -20.56
CA VAL A 74 -1.05 -38.54 -21.03
C VAL A 74 -1.37 -37.61 -19.86
N GLN A 75 -0.36 -37.24 -19.06
CA GLN A 75 -0.55 -36.23 -18.00
C GLN A 75 -0.49 -34.78 -18.53
N LEU A 76 0.12 -34.54 -19.69
CA LEU A 76 0.36 -33.17 -20.21
C LEU A 76 -0.83 -32.57 -21.00
N ALA A 77 -1.70 -33.39 -21.61
CA ALA A 77 -2.80 -32.86 -22.44
C ALA A 77 -3.98 -32.31 -21.62
N GLY A 78 -4.26 -32.88 -20.44
CA GLY A 78 -5.33 -32.41 -19.55
C GLY A 78 -5.04 -31.02 -18.97
N ALA A 79 -3.79 -30.73 -18.65
CA ALA A 79 -3.35 -29.41 -18.21
C ALA A 79 -3.45 -28.36 -19.33
N PHE A 80 -3.19 -28.77 -20.58
CA PHE A 80 -3.22 -27.87 -21.74
C PHE A 80 -4.63 -27.39 -22.08
N ILE A 81 -5.65 -28.25 -21.97
CA ILE A 81 -7.06 -27.88 -22.24
C ILE A 81 -7.61 -26.97 -21.14
N VAL A 82 -7.22 -27.19 -19.88
CA VAL A 82 -7.59 -26.29 -18.76
C VAL A 82 -6.92 -24.93 -18.93
N LEU A 83 -5.66 -24.88 -19.37
CA LEU A 83 -4.95 -23.63 -19.64
C LEU A 83 -5.58 -22.88 -20.82
N LEU A 84 -5.95 -23.57 -21.91
CA LEU A 84 -6.60 -22.96 -23.06
C LEU A 84 -7.99 -22.42 -22.71
N GLY A 85 -8.75 -23.14 -21.89
CA GLY A 85 -10.04 -22.69 -21.36
C GLY A 85 -9.91 -21.43 -20.51
N LEU A 86 -8.91 -21.37 -19.62
CA LEU A 86 -8.63 -20.20 -18.79
C LEU A 86 -8.22 -18.97 -19.63
N VAL A 87 -7.35 -19.17 -20.63
CA VAL A 87 -6.88 -18.12 -21.54
C VAL A 87 -8.01 -17.58 -22.42
N THR A 88 -8.96 -18.42 -22.82
CA THR A 88 -10.10 -18.00 -23.65
C THR A 88 -11.15 -17.23 -22.83
N ILE A 89 -11.37 -17.62 -21.57
CA ILE A 89 -12.24 -16.90 -20.63
C ILE A 89 -11.64 -15.54 -20.26
N LEU A 90 -10.33 -15.46 -20.05
CA LEU A 90 -9.63 -14.20 -19.77
C LEU A 90 -9.57 -13.26 -20.98
N ARG A 91 -9.55 -13.78 -22.22
CA ARG A 91 -9.61 -12.98 -23.45
C ARG A 91 -11.01 -12.48 -23.82
N GLY A 92 -12.08 -13.13 -23.37
CA GLY A 92 -13.46 -12.75 -23.68
C GLY A 92 -14.03 -11.61 -22.82
N ALA A 93 -13.30 -11.14 -21.81
CA ALA A 93 -13.77 -10.14 -20.85
C ALA A 93 -13.29 -8.70 -21.10
N LEU A 94 -12.62 -8.42 -22.23
CA LEU A 94 -12.18 -7.07 -22.60
C LEU A 94 -12.86 -6.63 -23.90
N PRO A 95 -13.59 -5.50 -23.93
CA PRO A 95 -14.09 -4.95 -25.19
C PRO A 95 -12.91 -4.42 -26.01
N ALA A 96 -12.93 -4.74 -27.30
CA ALA A 96 -11.96 -4.27 -28.27
C ALA A 96 -12.02 -2.75 -28.43
N GLY A 97 -10.87 -2.11 -28.21
CA GLY A 97 -10.55 -0.73 -28.54
C GLY A 97 -9.05 -0.56 -28.34
N ASP A 98 -8.35 -0.24 -29.43
CA ASP A 98 -6.90 -0.35 -29.57
C ASP A 98 -6.11 0.46 -28.51
N HIS A 99 -5.02 -0.16 -28.03
CA HIS A 99 -3.68 0.39 -27.74
C HIS A 99 -3.00 -0.52 -26.69
N LEU A 100 -1.96 -1.24 -27.13
CA LEU A 100 -1.18 -2.20 -26.33
C LEU A 100 -0.41 -1.50 -25.20
N VAL A 101 -0.94 -1.52 -23.98
CA VAL A 101 -0.21 -1.23 -22.74
C VAL A 101 0.10 -2.57 -22.06
N HIS A 102 1.38 -2.97 -22.05
CA HIS A 102 1.85 -4.09 -21.24
C HIS A 102 1.92 -3.67 -19.75
N ALA A 103 0.77 -3.65 -19.07
CA ALA A 103 0.68 -3.60 -17.63
C ALA A 103 0.51 -5.03 -17.08
N ALA A 104 1.57 -5.59 -16.53
CA ALA A 104 1.49 -6.82 -15.75
C ALA A 104 0.84 -6.50 -14.39
N LEU A 105 -0.44 -6.83 -14.24
CA LEU A 105 -1.13 -6.87 -12.96
C LEU A 105 -0.92 -8.24 -12.33
N ALA A 106 -0.34 -8.26 -11.13
CA ALA A 106 -0.36 -9.40 -10.22
C ALA A 106 -1.28 -9.02 -9.05
N GLU A 107 -2.44 -9.68 -8.95
CA GLU A 107 -3.20 -9.78 -7.72
C GLU A 107 -3.10 -11.21 -7.17
N ASP A 108 -2.70 -11.26 -5.90
CA ASP A 108 -2.92 -12.28 -4.88
C ASP A 108 -2.27 -13.68 -5.02
N GLY A 109 -1.08 -13.78 -4.43
CA GLY A 109 -0.92 -14.65 -3.25
C GLY A 109 -0.72 -16.16 -3.46
N ALA A 110 0.29 -16.58 -4.23
CA ALA A 110 1.05 -17.81 -3.95
C ALA A 110 2.37 -17.84 -4.75
N THR A 111 3.49 -17.73 -4.01
CA THR A 111 4.87 -18.12 -4.38
C THR A 111 5.16 -18.41 -5.86
N VAL A 112 5.68 -17.42 -6.58
CA VAL A 112 6.56 -17.67 -7.74
C VAL A 112 7.99 -17.46 -7.29
N GLY A 113 8.60 -18.55 -6.82
CA GLY A 113 10.04 -18.67 -6.77
C GLY A 113 10.57 -18.77 -8.21
N ALA A 114 10.90 -17.63 -8.80
CA ALA A 114 11.76 -17.53 -9.98
C ALA A 114 12.35 -16.12 -10.07
N GLY A 115 13.40 -15.86 -9.30
CA GLY A 115 14.49 -14.97 -9.72
C GLY A 115 14.21 -13.49 -9.95
N PHE A 116 13.38 -12.82 -9.14
CA PHE A 116 13.58 -11.38 -8.92
C PHE A 116 14.47 -11.23 -7.68
N GLN A 117 15.80 -11.28 -7.89
CA GLN A 117 16.68 -10.78 -6.85
C GLN A 117 16.38 -9.29 -6.69
N LEU A 118 15.74 -8.92 -5.57
CA LEU A 118 15.72 -7.55 -5.08
C LEU A 118 17.17 -7.05 -5.12
N ARG A 119 17.48 -6.19 -6.10
CA ARG A 119 18.79 -5.54 -6.19
C ARG A 119 19.00 -4.82 -4.86
N LYS A 120 20.08 -5.15 -4.15
CA LYS A 120 20.57 -4.32 -3.03
C LYS A 120 20.75 -2.89 -3.55
N GLY A 121 20.00 -1.94 -3.00
CA GLY A 121 20.14 -0.50 -3.23
C GLY A 121 19.17 0.08 -4.27
N VAL A 122 17.90 0.27 -3.89
CA VAL A 122 17.01 1.22 -4.58
C VAL A 122 17.33 2.62 -4.04
N GLY A 123 17.61 3.55 -4.95
CA GLY A 123 18.08 4.89 -4.63
C GLY A 123 19.61 5.00 -4.73
N GLY A 124 20.09 6.23 -4.93
CA GLY A 124 21.50 6.53 -5.09
C GLY A 124 21.70 7.95 -5.60
N PRO A 125 22.93 8.49 -5.52
CA PRO A 125 23.23 9.90 -5.77
C PRO A 125 22.80 10.36 -7.17
N PHE A 126 22.11 11.49 -7.22
CA PHE A 126 21.67 12.19 -8.42
C PHE A 126 22.09 13.65 -8.31
N ALA A 127 22.50 14.20 -9.45
CA ALA A 127 22.77 15.61 -9.62
C ALA A 127 21.98 16.04 -10.86
N LEU A 128 20.88 16.73 -10.63
CA LEU A 128 19.88 17.12 -11.61
C LEU A 128 19.65 18.63 -11.55
N VAL A 129 18.76 19.12 -12.40
CA VAL A 129 18.33 20.52 -12.45
C VAL A 129 16.82 20.55 -12.26
N ASP A 130 16.31 21.41 -11.39
CA ASP A 130 14.87 21.59 -11.23
C ASP A 130 14.27 22.47 -12.34
N HIS A 131 12.94 22.47 -12.44
CA HIS A 131 12.19 23.30 -13.39
C HIS A 131 12.28 24.82 -13.14
N HIS A 132 13.08 25.27 -12.17
CA HIS A 132 13.46 26.68 -11.99
C HIS A 132 14.92 26.94 -12.44
N GLY A 133 15.61 25.95 -13.01
CA GLY A 133 16.98 26.04 -13.44
C GLY A 133 18.02 25.92 -12.33
N ARG A 134 17.65 25.45 -11.13
CA ARG A 134 18.56 25.30 -10.00
C ARG A 134 19.15 23.90 -9.97
N ALA A 135 20.44 23.79 -9.69
CA ALA A 135 21.07 22.49 -9.46
C ALA A 135 20.53 21.85 -8.16
N VAL A 136 20.16 20.58 -8.25
CA VAL A 136 19.55 19.80 -7.17
C VAL A 136 20.24 18.45 -7.02
N THR A 137 20.51 18.09 -5.77
CA THR A 137 21.06 16.81 -5.33
C THR A 137 20.23 16.27 -4.16
N GLU A 138 20.47 15.05 -3.69
CA GLU A 138 19.80 14.52 -2.48
C GLU A 138 20.04 15.41 -1.27
N ALA A 139 21.20 16.05 -1.18
CA ALA A 139 21.55 16.90 -0.05
C ALA A 139 20.58 18.07 0.11
N ASN A 140 19.98 18.55 -0.99
CA ASN A 140 18.97 19.61 -0.97
C ASN A 140 17.67 19.17 -0.26
N PHE A 141 17.45 17.87 -0.10
CA PHE A 141 16.25 17.29 0.51
C PHE A 141 16.53 16.54 1.82
N ARG A 142 17.75 16.64 2.35
CA ARG A 142 18.11 16.00 3.63
C ARG A 142 17.11 16.38 4.71
N GLY A 143 16.66 15.39 5.48
CA GLY A 143 15.70 15.61 6.54
C GLY A 143 14.25 15.67 6.06
N ARG A 144 13.93 15.35 4.81
CA ARG A 144 12.55 15.23 4.30
C ARG A 144 12.34 13.88 3.64
N PHE A 145 11.12 13.38 3.67
CA PHE A 145 10.76 12.23 2.85
C PHE A 145 10.70 12.65 1.39
N LEU A 146 11.05 11.74 0.47
CA LEU A 146 10.89 11.98 -0.96
C LEU A 146 9.84 11.04 -1.52
N LEU A 147 8.91 11.57 -2.31
CA LEU A 147 7.96 10.79 -3.08
C LEU A 147 8.26 11.00 -4.56
N ILE A 148 8.91 10.01 -5.18
CA ILE A 148 9.57 10.16 -6.47
C ILE A 148 8.83 9.35 -7.52
N TYR A 149 8.44 10.00 -8.61
CA TYR A 149 7.88 9.34 -9.80
C TYR A 149 8.72 9.68 -11.03
N PHE A 150 8.98 8.66 -11.86
CA PHE A 150 9.68 8.82 -13.14
C PHE A 150 8.66 8.79 -14.28
N GLY A 151 8.73 9.76 -15.19
CA GLY A 151 7.84 9.84 -16.36
C GLY A 151 8.30 10.89 -17.35
N TYR A 152 7.44 11.36 -18.25
CA TYR A 152 7.80 12.39 -19.24
C TYR A 152 6.58 13.26 -19.57
N THR A 153 6.79 14.49 -20.02
CA THR A 153 5.70 15.49 -20.09
C THR A 153 4.71 15.23 -21.23
N SER A 154 5.15 14.61 -22.32
CA SER A 154 4.29 14.24 -23.46
C SER A 154 3.59 12.88 -23.29
N CYS A 155 3.59 12.34 -22.08
CA CYS A 155 2.92 11.09 -21.73
C CYS A 155 1.40 11.30 -21.68
N PRO A 156 0.61 10.58 -22.49
CA PRO A 156 -0.80 10.92 -22.72
C PRO A 156 -1.68 10.67 -21.49
N ASP A 157 -1.71 9.44 -20.98
CA ASP A 157 -2.68 9.05 -19.94
C ASP A 157 -2.02 8.67 -18.63
N VAL A 158 -1.00 7.81 -18.68
CA VAL A 158 -0.49 7.15 -17.48
C VAL A 158 0.21 8.13 -16.52
N CYS A 159 1.10 8.98 -17.03
CA CYS A 159 1.85 9.90 -16.18
C CYS A 159 0.95 10.96 -15.53
N PRO A 160 -0.01 11.59 -16.25
CA PRO A 160 -1.01 12.45 -15.61
C PRO A 160 -1.85 11.72 -14.53
N THR A 161 -2.24 10.47 -14.77
CA THR A 161 -2.98 9.68 -13.77
C THR A 161 -2.14 9.43 -12.52
N GLU A 162 -0.89 9.01 -12.67
CA GLU A 162 0.01 8.74 -11.54
C GLU A 162 0.33 10.02 -10.75
N LEU A 163 0.55 11.14 -11.42
CA LEU A 163 0.78 12.43 -10.76
C LEU A 163 -0.46 12.97 -10.05
N SER A 164 -1.64 12.83 -10.65
CA SER A 164 -2.90 13.23 -9.99
C SER A 164 -3.16 12.39 -8.75
N LYS A 165 -2.95 11.08 -8.84
CA LYS A 165 -3.00 10.17 -7.69
C LYS A 165 -2.01 10.58 -6.59
N MET A 166 -0.78 10.91 -6.96
CA MET A 166 0.25 11.36 -6.03
C MET A 166 -0.17 12.66 -5.32
N ALA A 167 -0.73 13.62 -6.06
CA ALA A 167 -1.29 14.86 -5.50
C ALA A 167 -2.43 14.58 -4.52
N THR A 168 -3.41 13.75 -4.90
CA THR A 168 -4.52 13.35 -4.01
C THR A 168 -4.04 12.65 -2.74
N ALA A 169 -3.02 11.80 -2.85
CA ALA A 169 -2.43 11.13 -1.70
C ALA A 169 -1.78 12.14 -0.74
N LEU A 170 -1.06 13.13 -1.27
CA LEU A 170 -0.44 14.20 -0.48
C LEU A 170 -1.48 15.09 0.21
N ASP A 171 -2.53 15.50 -0.50
CA ASP A 171 -3.61 16.31 0.09
C ASP A 171 -4.30 15.57 1.25
N SER A 172 -4.44 14.25 1.14
CA SER A 172 -5.03 13.38 2.16
C SER A 172 -4.15 13.22 3.42
N LEU A 173 -2.88 13.63 3.37
CA LEU A 173 -1.98 13.61 4.53
C LEU A 173 -2.19 14.80 5.48
N GLY A 174 -2.88 15.86 5.05
CA GLY A 174 -3.07 17.07 5.84
C GLY A 174 -1.72 17.71 6.22
N ALA A 175 -1.53 18.03 7.51
CA ALA A 175 -0.29 18.66 8.00
C ALA A 175 0.98 17.82 7.71
N LEU A 176 0.86 16.49 7.70
CA LEU A 176 2.00 15.59 7.43
C LEU A 176 2.53 15.73 6.01
N ALA A 177 1.74 16.28 5.08
CA ALA A 177 2.21 16.54 3.72
C ALA A 177 3.46 17.42 3.72
N ALA A 178 3.64 18.34 4.69
CA ALA A 178 4.79 19.24 4.79
C ALA A 178 6.14 18.49 4.87
N GLU A 179 6.12 17.27 5.41
CA GLU A 179 7.30 16.42 5.61
C GLU A 179 7.73 15.68 4.34
N VAL A 180 6.85 15.58 3.34
CA VAL A 180 7.06 14.80 2.11
C VAL A 180 7.28 15.74 0.93
N GLN A 181 8.45 15.68 0.29
CA GLN A 181 8.75 16.41 -0.94
C GLN A 181 8.44 15.54 -2.17
N PRO A 182 7.41 15.88 -2.96
CA PRO A 182 7.14 15.17 -4.21
C PRO A 182 8.08 15.61 -5.32
N LEU A 183 8.63 14.64 -6.06
CA LEU A 183 9.55 14.83 -7.17
C LEU A 183 9.02 14.10 -8.42
N PHE A 184 9.07 14.78 -9.56
CA PHE A 184 8.86 14.21 -10.88
C PHE A 184 10.20 14.25 -11.64
N ILE A 185 10.76 13.09 -11.96
CA ILE A 185 12.03 13.00 -12.70
C ILE A 185 11.73 12.59 -14.13
N THR A 186 12.13 13.42 -15.10
CA THR A 186 11.92 13.07 -16.50
C THR A 186 12.76 11.86 -16.91
N VAL A 187 12.21 10.98 -17.74
CA VAL A 187 12.94 9.95 -18.48
C VAL A 187 13.22 10.35 -19.94
N ASP A 188 12.76 11.52 -20.37
CA ASP A 188 12.89 12.06 -21.73
C ASP A 188 13.51 13.48 -21.76
N PRO A 189 14.76 13.63 -21.29
CA PRO A 189 15.41 14.94 -21.20
C PRO A 189 15.60 15.64 -22.55
N ALA A 190 15.42 14.94 -23.67
CA ALA A 190 15.51 15.51 -25.02
C ALA A 190 14.31 16.41 -25.37
N ARG A 191 13.12 16.11 -24.83
CA ARG A 191 11.88 16.88 -25.05
C ARG A 191 11.43 17.67 -23.83
N ASP A 192 11.75 17.19 -22.64
CA ASP A 192 11.33 17.79 -21.38
C ASP A 192 12.30 18.91 -20.95
N SER A 193 12.13 20.08 -21.57
CA SER A 193 12.85 21.31 -21.17
C SER A 193 12.44 21.76 -19.77
N ILE A 194 13.23 22.67 -19.19
CA ILE A 194 12.94 23.28 -17.88
C ILE A 194 11.55 23.95 -17.90
N GLU A 195 11.23 24.68 -18.97
CA GLU A 195 9.96 25.37 -19.16
C GLU A 195 8.81 24.37 -19.34
N ALA A 196 9.00 23.35 -20.18
CA ALA A 196 8.00 22.30 -20.38
C ALA A 196 7.68 21.56 -19.07
N LEU A 197 8.71 21.29 -18.26
CA LEU A 197 8.54 20.70 -16.93
C LEU A 197 7.80 21.62 -15.97
N ALA A 198 8.14 22.92 -15.95
CA ALA A 198 7.47 23.89 -15.09
C ALA A 198 5.96 23.95 -15.37
N ASP A 199 5.59 24.05 -16.64
CA ASP A 199 4.19 24.05 -17.07
C ASP A 199 3.49 22.72 -16.78
N TYR A 200 4.21 21.60 -16.88
CA TYR A 200 3.67 20.26 -16.63
C TYR A 200 3.36 20.05 -15.14
N VAL A 201 4.34 20.25 -14.26
CA VAL A 201 4.20 19.93 -12.83
C VAL A 201 3.25 20.88 -12.10
N ALA A 202 3.17 22.14 -12.54
CA ALA A 202 2.27 23.15 -11.96
C ALA A 202 0.78 22.77 -12.06
N ARG A 203 0.40 21.89 -12.99
CA ARG A 203 -0.99 21.42 -13.15
C ARG A 203 -1.44 20.43 -12.08
N PHE A 204 -0.50 19.77 -11.41
CA PHE A 204 -0.82 18.65 -10.50
C PHE A 204 -0.76 19.06 -9.04
N HIS A 205 0.32 19.71 -8.60
CA HIS A 205 0.47 20.07 -7.20
C HIS A 205 1.50 21.20 -7.01
N PRO A 206 1.23 22.24 -6.20
CA PRO A 206 2.08 23.43 -6.09
C PRO A 206 3.48 23.16 -5.51
N ARG A 207 3.68 22.02 -4.86
CA ARG A 207 4.98 21.61 -4.31
C ARG A 207 5.72 20.56 -5.16
N LEU A 208 5.13 20.12 -6.27
CA LEU A 208 5.76 19.13 -7.15
C LEU A 208 6.97 19.75 -7.86
N LEU A 209 8.15 19.18 -7.64
CA LEU A 209 9.35 19.59 -8.33
C LEU A 209 9.62 18.69 -9.53
N GLY A 210 9.52 19.24 -10.74
CA GLY A 210 10.05 18.61 -11.94
C GLY A 210 11.57 18.71 -12.02
N LEU A 211 12.25 17.60 -12.31
CA LEU A 211 13.70 17.48 -12.41
C LEU A 211 14.10 16.94 -13.80
N THR A 212 15.14 17.54 -14.39
CA THR A 212 15.77 17.14 -15.65
C THR A 212 17.30 17.20 -15.55
N GLY A 213 17.99 16.88 -16.64
CA GLY A 213 19.45 16.90 -16.73
C GLY A 213 19.92 16.38 -18.08
N SER A 214 21.24 16.20 -18.22
CA SER A 214 21.79 15.49 -19.39
C SER A 214 21.25 14.06 -19.47
N PRO A 215 21.19 13.46 -20.68
CA PRO A 215 20.81 12.06 -20.86
C PRO A 215 21.58 11.11 -19.93
N GLU A 216 22.87 11.36 -19.69
CA GLU A 216 23.69 10.54 -18.79
C GLU A 216 23.31 10.71 -17.32
N GLN A 217 22.95 11.94 -16.89
CA GLN A 217 22.47 12.18 -15.53
C GLN A 217 21.14 11.47 -15.28
N ILE A 218 20.20 11.55 -16.23
CA ILE A 218 18.90 10.88 -16.15
C ILE A 218 19.05 9.37 -16.16
N ALA A 219 19.89 8.82 -17.06
CA ALA A 219 20.14 7.38 -17.10
C ALA A 219 20.76 6.84 -15.80
N ARG A 220 21.67 7.60 -15.17
CA ARG A 220 22.23 7.25 -13.86
C ARG A 220 21.17 7.26 -12.77
N ALA A 221 20.34 8.31 -12.70
CA ALA A 221 19.25 8.39 -11.74
C ALA A 221 18.27 7.23 -11.93
N ALA A 222 17.78 6.99 -13.15
CA ALA A 222 16.89 5.88 -13.45
C ALA A 222 17.49 4.52 -13.03
N THR A 223 18.78 4.30 -13.32
CA THR A 223 19.48 3.07 -12.92
C THR A 223 19.56 2.90 -11.41
N ALA A 224 19.82 3.97 -10.66
CA ALA A 224 19.88 3.94 -9.19
C ALA A 224 18.54 3.56 -8.56
N PHE A 225 17.43 3.95 -9.18
CA PHE A 225 16.09 3.57 -8.73
C PHE A 225 15.58 2.27 -9.36
N GLY A 226 16.37 1.59 -10.18
CA GLY A 226 15.94 0.39 -10.90
C GLY A 226 14.82 0.66 -11.92
N VAL A 227 14.70 1.90 -12.40
CA VAL A 227 13.73 2.32 -13.40
C VAL A 227 14.26 1.93 -14.77
N HIS A 228 13.46 1.16 -15.49
CA HIS A 228 13.68 0.92 -16.91
C HIS A 228 13.00 2.03 -17.71
N ALA A 229 13.74 2.61 -18.66
CA ALA A 229 13.21 3.57 -19.62
C ALA A 229 13.84 3.31 -20.99
N SER A 230 13.02 3.24 -22.04
CA SER A 230 13.47 3.05 -23.41
C SER A 230 12.55 3.77 -24.38
N ARG A 231 13.14 4.36 -25.41
CA ARG A 231 12.40 5.02 -26.49
C ARG A 231 11.69 3.99 -27.37
N SER A 232 10.46 4.26 -27.78
CA SER A 232 9.79 3.50 -28.85
C SER A 232 10.48 3.73 -30.19
N SER A 233 10.12 2.93 -31.20
CA SER A 233 10.41 3.30 -32.58
C SER A 233 9.77 4.66 -32.89
N GLU A 234 10.46 5.48 -33.69
CA GLU A 234 9.90 6.72 -34.21
C GLU A 234 8.77 6.40 -35.19
N ALA A 235 7.66 7.12 -35.06
CA ALA A 235 6.58 7.13 -36.04
C ALA A 235 6.97 7.99 -37.25
N GLU A 236 6.22 7.87 -38.35
CA GLU A 236 6.48 8.61 -39.60
C GLU A 236 6.43 10.14 -39.43
N ASP A 237 5.72 10.63 -38.41
CA ASP A 237 5.64 12.04 -38.04
C ASP A 237 6.78 12.51 -37.10
N GLY A 238 7.75 11.63 -36.81
CA GLY A 238 8.83 11.87 -35.86
C GLY A 238 8.41 11.74 -34.37
N GLY A 239 7.16 11.36 -34.12
CA GLY A 239 6.65 11.12 -32.77
C GLY A 239 7.23 9.84 -32.14
N TYR A 240 7.39 9.86 -30.83
CA TYR A 240 7.76 8.67 -30.05
C TYR A 240 7.22 8.76 -28.63
N PHE A 241 7.08 7.60 -27.99
CA PHE A 241 6.77 7.49 -26.56
C PHE A 241 7.93 6.83 -25.82
N MET A 242 7.99 7.07 -24.52
CA MET A 242 8.93 6.38 -23.65
C MET A 242 8.21 5.20 -22.99
N ASN A 243 8.72 3.99 -23.22
CA ASN A 243 8.39 2.84 -22.38
C ASN A 243 9.16 3.00 -21.07
N HIS A 244 8.47 3.18 -19.95
CA HIS A 244 9.14 3.28 -18.65
C HIS A 244 8.40 2.55 -17.53
N SER A 245 9.12 2.26 -16.44
CA SER A 245 8.54 1.67 -15.23
C SER A 245 7.53 2.62 -14.57
N LEU A 246 6.35 2.10 -14.23
CA LEU A 246 5.27 2.83 -13.59
C LEU A 246 5.30 2.63 -12.07
N LEU A 247 6.35 3.17 -11.45
CA LEU A 247 6.67 3.01 -10.04
C LEU A 247 6.82 4.37 -9.38
N THR A 248 6.21 4.53 -8.20
CA THR A 248 6.44 5.67 -7.32
C THR A 248 7.20 5.19 -6.09
N PHE A 249 8.27 5.88 -5.73
CA PHE A 249 9.17 5.50 -4.64
C PHE A 249 9.01 6.44 -3.45
N LEU A 250 8.89 5.89 -2.26
CA LEU A 250 9.02 6.61 -1.01
C LEU A 250 10.44 6.43 -0.46
N MET A 251 11.13 7.53 -0.24
CA MET A 251 12.45 7.57 0.38
C MET A 251 12.35 8.23 1.75
N GLY A 252 13.09 7.69 2.72
CA GLY A 252 13.24 8.24 4.07
C GLY A 252 14.10 9.50 4.11
N ARG A 253 14.12 10.17 5.27
CA ARG A 253 14.83 11.44 5.51
C ARG A 253 16.36 11.37 5.36
N ASP A 254 16.90 10.18 5.59
CA ASP A 254 18.30 9.79 5.46
C ASP A 254 18.65 9.23 4.07
N GLY A 255 17.66 9.17 3.17
CA GLY A 255 17.83 8.73 1.78
C GLY A 255 17.69 7.23 1.54
N HIS A 256 17.33 6.41 2.55
CA HIS A 256 17.04 4.99 2.28
C HIS A 256 15.67 4.81 1.62
N HIS A 257 15.56 3.81 0.76
CA HIS A 257 14.29 3.39 0.19
C HIS A 257 13.40 2.76 1.26
N LEU A 258 12.17 3.27 1.38
CA LEU A 258 11.17 2.78 2.33
C LEU A 258 10.16 1.87 1.65
N GLU A 259 9.63 2.32 0.51
CA GLU A 259 8.50 1.65 -0.12
C GLU A 259 8.38 1.99 -1.60
N THR A 260 7.83 1.06 -2.38
CA THR A 260 7.48 1.29 -3.79
C THR A 260 5.98 1.08 -3.96
N PHE A 261 5.34 2.02 -4.64
CA PHE A 261 3.94 1.96 -5.05
C PHE A 261 3.87 1.60 -6.52
N LEU A 262 3.06 0.58 -6.83
CA LEU A 262 2.75 0.18 -8.19
C LEU A 262 1.64 1.08 -8.76
N ALA A 263 1.53 1.17 -10.09
CA ALA A 263 0.48 1.91 -10.79
C ALA A 263 -0.95 1.60 -10.28
N GLY A 264 -1.25 0.35 -9.94
CA GLY A 264 -2.57 -0.05 -9.41
C GLY A 264 -2.86 0.37 -7.97
N THR A 265 -1.89 0.94 -7.24
CA THR A 265 -2.13 1.42 -5.86
C THR A 265 -3.08 2.60 -5.90
N ALA A 266 -4.17 2.59 -5.11
CA ALA A 266 -5.08 3.72 -4.97
C ALA A 266 -4.47 4.89 -4.15
N ALA A 267 -4.96 6.11 -4.34
CA ALA A 267 -4.44 7.31 -3.65
C ALA A 267 -4.57 7.20 -2.12
N GLU A 268 -5.69 6.67 -1.63
CA GLU A 268 -5.98 6.50 -0.21
C GLU A 268 -5.04 5.46 0.42
N ALA A 269 -4.78 4.36 -0.29
CA ALA A 269 -3.85 3.32 0.15
C ALA A 269 -2.40 3.84 0.17
N MET A 270 -2.01 4.64 -0.83
CA MET A 270 -0.72 5.32 -0.87
C MET A 270 -0.58 6.29 0.31
N ALA A 271 -1.58 7.15 0.54
CA ALA A 271 -1.59 8.09 1.66
C ALA A 271 -1.51 7.38 3.02
N ALA A 272 -2.28 6.32 3.23
CA ALA A 272 -2.25 5.54 4.47
C ALA A 272 -0.87 4.91 4.73
N ARG A 273 -0.21 4.40 3.68
CA ARG A 273 1.15 3.82 3.76
C ARG A 273 2.21 4.88 4.04
N ILE A 274 2.18 6.00 3.31
CA ILE A 274 3.08 7.15 3.57
C ILE A 274 2.91 7.65 5.00
N ARG A 275 1.65 7.84 5.44
CA ARG A 275 1.34 8.27 6.80
C ARG A 275 1.99 7.37 7.84
N ARG A 276 1.86 6.05 7.69
CA ARG A 276 2.52 5.10 8.60
C ARG A 276 4.03 5.35 8.65
N HIS A 277 4.72 5.50 7.51
CA HIS A 277 6.16 5.79 7.54
C HIS A 277 6.50 7.12 8.20
N VAL A 278 5.77 8.19 7.87
CA VAL A 278 6.04 9.53 8.42
C VAL A 278 5.78 9.57 9.93
N GLU A 279 4.67 8.98 10.39
CA GLU A 279 4.32 8.89 11.82
C GLU A 279 5.29 7.95 12.57
N PHE A 280 5.69 6.81 12.00
CA PHE A 280 6.66 5.89 12.61
C PHE A 280 8.11 6.41 12.59
N ASP A 281 8.49 7.28 11.67
CA ASP A 281 9.81 7.91 11.67
C ASP A 281 9.90 9.02 12.71
N PHE A 282 8.81 9.77 12.94
CA PHE A 282 8.69 10.68 14.08
C PHE A 282 8.85 9.93 15.40
N VAL A 283 8.32 8.70 15.46
CA VAL A 283 8.54 7.77 16.56
C VAL A 283 10.04 7.44 16.68
N LYS A 284 10.79 7.14 15.60
CA LYS A 284 12.25 6.91 15.68
C LYS A 284 13.05 8.11 16.20
N ASP A 285 12.77 9.31 15.70
CA ASP A 285 13.49 10.54 16.08
C ASP A 285 13.23 10.97 17.53
N PHE A 286 12.01 10.74 18.04
CA PHE A 286 11.65 11.07 19.42
C PHE A 286 12.02 9.94 20.41
N LEU A 287 12.11 8.69 19.95
CA LEU A 287 12.41 7.53 20.80
C LEU A 287 13.89 7.37 21.15
N LEU A 288 14.83 7.88 20.35
CA LEU A 288 16.21 7.41 20.38
C LEU A 288 17.22 8.56 20.30
N ARG A 289 17.83 8.92 21.43
CA ARG A 289 19.17 9.54 21.33
C ARG A 289 20.12 8.50 20.70
N PRO A 290 20.92 8.85 19.68
CA PRO A 290 21.84 7.94 18.98
C PRO A 290 23.06 7.44 19.76
N ALA A 291 23.09 7.63 21.08
CA ALA A 291 24.18 7.12 21.89
C ALA A 291 23.91 5.64 22.19
N GLU A 292 24.30 4.82 21.22
CA GLU A 292 24.30 3.36 21.20
C GLU A 292 22.96 2.72 20.81
N LEU A 293 22.95 2.17 19.60
CA LEU A 293 21.96 1.22 19.12
C LEU A 293 21.82 0.10 20.16
N SER A 294 20.83 0.20 21.04
CA SER A 294 20.63 -0.80 22.09
C SER A 294 20.49 -2.19 21.45
N PRO A 295 20.96 -3.26 22.11
CA PRO A 295 20.79 -4.62 21.59
C PRO A 295 19.33 -4.93 21.24
N ALA A 296 18.37 -4.29 21.91
CA ALA A 296 16.94 -4.39 21.61
C ALA A 296 16.58 -3.82 20.23
N TYR A 297 17.07 -2.64 19.90
CA TYR A 297 16.85 -2.05 18.58
C TYR A 297 17.53 -2.86 17.48
N GLN A 298 18.76 -3.32 17.72
CA GLN A 298 19.48 -4.13 16.72
C GLN A 298 18.75 -5.44 16.42
N ALA A 299 18.26 -6.12 17.45
CA ALA A 299 17.44 -7.31 17.28
C ALA A 299 16.16 -7.00 16.50
N PHE A 300 15.47 -5.90 16.82
CA PHE A 300 14.27 -5.47 16.11
C PHE A 300 14.56 -5.17 14.63
N ALA A 301 15.60 -4.38 14.35
CA ALA A 301 16.01 -4.02 13.00
C ALA A 301 16.48 -5.23 12.17
N ALA A 302 17.03 -6.26 12.82
CA ALA A 302 17.40 -7.52 12.21
C ALA A 302 16.20 -8.47 11.98
N GLY A 303 14.99 -8.09 12.42
CA GLY A 303 13.79 -8.92 12.34
C GLY A 303 13.68 -10.00 13.42
N ASP A 304 14.62 -10.05 14.38
CA ASP A 304 14.54 -10.91 15.55
C ASP A 304 13.70 -10.24 16.65
N HIS A 305 12.39 -10.24 16.44
CA HIS A 305 11.46 -9.59 17.35
C HIS A 305 11.43 -10.25 18.74
N ALA A 306 11.68 -11.56 18.85
CA ALA A 306 11.72 -12.24 20.15
C ALA A 306 12.92 -11.78 20.98
N ALA A 307 14.10 -11.64 20.36
CA ALA A 307 15.26 -11.06 21.03
C ALA A 307 15.06 -9.58 21.36
N ALA A 308 14.36 -8.84 20.49
CA ALA A 308 14.00 -7.45 20.74
C ALA A 308 13.12 -7.30 21.99
N VAL A 309 12.05 -8.09 22.10
CA VAL A 309 11.17 -8.15 23.28
C VAL A 309 12.00 -8.42 24.54
N ALA A 310 12.81 -9.48 24.53
CA ALA A 310 13.60 -9.86 25.69
C ALA A 310 14.57 -8.74 26.13
N ALA A 311 15.14 -8.00 25.18
CA ALA A 311 16.04 -6.89 25.46
C ALA A 311 15.29 -5.65 25.94
N TYR A 312 14.18 -5.26 25.31
CA TYR A 312 13.34 -4.15 25.78
C TYR A 312 12.77 -4.42 27.17
N GLN A 313 12.35 -5.66 27.46
CA GLN A 313 11.90 -6.07 28.79
C GLN A 313 12.97 -5.79 29.85
N ARG A 314 14.21 -6.21 29.62
CA ARG A 314 15.32 -5.97 30.57
C ARG A 314 15.55 -4.48 30.84
N GLU A 315 15.51 -3.64 29.80
CA GLU A 315 15.71 -2.20 29.99
C GLU A 315 14.49 -1.52 30.62
N ALA A 316 13.29 -1.96 30.26
CA ALA A 316 12.03 -1.47 30.83
C ALA A 316 11.95 -1.75 32.33
N ASP A 317 12.39 -2.93 32.75
CA ASP A 317 12.47 -3.34 34.17
C ASP A 317 13.51 -2.54 34.96
N ARG A 318 14.52 -1.97 34.28
CA ARG A 318 15.48 -1.01 34.87
C ARG A 318 14.96 0.43 34.91
N GLY A 319 13.72 0.66 34.51
CA GLY A 319 13.11 2.00 34.49
C GLY A 319 13.43 2.80 33.23
N ASN A 320 13.94 2.19 32.16
CA ASN A 320 14.10 2.92 30.90
C ASN A 320 12.73 3.23 30.29
N VAL A 321 12.35 4.50 30.32
CA VAL A 321 11.03 4.99 29.90
C VAL A 321 10.75 4.73 28.42
N ALA A 322 11.77 4.86 27.55
CA ALA A 322 11.64 4.58 26.13
C ALA A 322 11.45 3.07 25.86
N ALA A 323 12.17 2.22 26.60
CA ALA A 323 12.01 0.77 26.50
C ALA A 323 10.63 0.31 26.96
N GLN A 324 10.07 0.91 28.02
CA GLN A 324 8.69 0.66 28.46
C GLN A 324 7.70 1.00 27.35
N ASN A 325 7.83 2.16 26.70
CA ASN A 325 6.98 2.50 25.56
C ASN A 325 7.13 1.50 24.41
N ASN A 326 8.36 1.14 24.03
CA ASN A 326 8.61 0.25 22.90
C ASN A 326 8.10 -1.17 23.15
N LEU A 327 8.19 -1.64 24.40
CA LEU A 327 7.60 -2.90 24.79
C LEU A 327 6.08 -2.88 24.66
N GLY A 328 5.44 -1.74 25.00
CA GLY A 328 4.03 -1.51 24.73
C GLY A 328 3.68 -1.67 23.25
N ILE A 329 4.47 -1.10 22.34
CA ILE A 329 4.29 -1.24 20.89
C ILE A 329 4.38 -2.72 20.47
N LEU A 330 5.37 -3.46 20.98
CA LEU A 330 5.56 -4.87 20.63
C LEU A 330 4.36 -5.74 21.05
N TYR A 331 3.80 -5.49 22.23
CA TYR A 331 2.57 -6.13 22.68
C TYR A 331 1.33 -5.69 21.87
N GLU A 332 1.26 -4.43 21.45
CA GLU A 332 0.13 -3.95 20.64
C GLU A 332 0.10 -4.62 19.27
N VAL A 333 1.25 -4.71 18.59
CA VAL A 333 1.34 -5.26 17.23
C VAL A 333 1.59 -6.77 17.18
N GLY A 334 1.90 -7.40 18.32
CA GLY A 334 2.23 -8.82 18.40
C GLY A 334 3.56 -9.19 17.72
N ALA A 335 4.57 -8.31 17.81
CA ALA A 335 5.88 -8.56 17.23
C ALA A 335 6.80 -9.25 18.24
N GLY A 336 7.07 -10.55 18.01
CA GLY A 336 7.92 -11.35 18.90
C GLY A 336 7.23 -11.82 20.19
N VAL A 337 6.00 -11.36 20.43
CA VAL A 337 5.07 -11.77 21.49
C VAL A 337 3.67 -11.88 20.91
N ALA A 338 2.76 -12.58 21.59
CA ALA A 338 1.35 -12.52 21.24
C ALA A 338 0.82 -11.08 21.44
N ALA A 339 -0.03 -10.63 20.52
CA ALA A 339 -0.66 -9.34 20.66
C ALA A 339 -1.55 -9.31 21.92
N ASP A 340 -1.37 -8.29 22.76
CA ASP A 340 -2.03 -8.15 24.05
C ASP A 340 -2.21 -6.65 24.37
N ALA A 341 -3.44 -6.16 24.22
CA ALA A 341 -3.78 -4.76 24.44
C ALA A 341 -3.67 -4.34 25.91
N ASP A 342 -3.90 -5.25 26.86
CA ASP A 342 -3.81 -4.94 28.29
C ASP A 342 -2.35 -4.84 28.72
N ALA A 343 -1.50 -5.73 28.21
CA ALA A 343 -0.05 -5.63 28.38
C ALA A 343 0.49 -4.34 27.75
N ALA A 344 0.06 -4.00 26.54
CA ALA A 344 0.44 -2.75 25.89
C ALA A 344 0.03 -1.53 26.72
N ALA A 345 -1.22 -1.48 27.20
CA ALA A 345 -1.72 -0.40 28.06
C ALA A 345 -0.91 -0.27 29.36
N ALA A 346 -0.55 -1.38 30.00
CA ALA A 346 0.25 -1.37 31.22
C ALA A 346 1.65 -0.79 30.99
N TRP A 347 2.30 -1.14 29.87
CA TRP A 347 3.62 -0.63 29.51
C TRP A 347 3.59 0.84 29.11
N TYR A 348 2.62 1.24 28.27
CA TYR A 348 2.43 2.65 27.93
C TYR A 348 2.14 3.50 29.17
N ARG A 349 1.33 3.01 30.11
CA ARG A 349 1.02 3.71 31.36
C ARG A 349 2.28 3.98 32.19
N ARG A 350 3.16 3.00 32.34
CA ARG A 350 4.45 3.18 33.03
C ARG A 350 5.29 4.28 32.38
N ALA A 351 5.36 4.30 31.06
CA ALA A 351 6.09 5.34 30.33
C ALA A 351 5.42 6.72 30.46
N ALA A 352 4.08 6.76 30.37
CA ALA A 352 3.26 7.96 30.43
C ALA A 352 3.33 8.67 31.79
N GLU A 353 3.29 7.89 32.87
CA GLU A 353 3.39 8.36 34.25
C GLU A 353 4.78 8.93 34.58
N GLN A 354 5.82 8.45 33.90
CA GLN A 354 7.17 9.03 33.96
C GLN A 354 7.36 10.23 33.01
N GLY A 355 6.28 10.74 32.43
CA GLY A 355 6.29 11.96 31.64
C GLY A 355 6.74 11.78 30.19
N LEU A 356 6.83 10.56 29.65
CA LEU A 356 7.17 10.40 28.23
C LEU A 356 5.96 10.81 27.35
N PRO A 357 6.05 11.89 26.53
CA PRO A 357 4.92 12.35 25.72
C PRO A 357 4.40 11.29 24.75
N MET A 358 5.30 10.47 24.18
CA MET A 358 4.92 9.35 23.31
C MET A 358 4.19 8.24 24.06
N GLY A 359 4.58 7.92 25.29
CA GLY A 359 3.86 6.95 26.13
C GLY A 359 2.44 7.44 26.44
N GLN A 360 2.29 8.73 26.72
CA GLN A 360 0.99 9.36 26.92
C GLN A 360 0.16 9.35 25.64
N TYR A 361 0.75 9.65 24.49
CA TYR A 361 0.06 9.58 23.20
C TYR A 361 -0.41 8.16 22.88
N ASN A 362 0.47 7.17 22.96
CA ASN A 362 0.15 5.77 22.65
C ASN A 362 -0.92 5.22 23.58
N LEU A 363 -0.85 5.50 24.88
CA LEU A 363 -1.91 5.16 25.82
C LEU A 363 -3.23 5.87 25.48
N GLY A 364 -3.16 7.14 25.10
CA GLY A 364 -4.30 7.93 24.69
C GLY A 364 -5.00 7.39 23.45
N ILE A 365 -4.22 6.98 22.43
CA ILE A 365 -4.73 6.31 21.23
C ILE A 365 -5.36 4.98 21.60
N LEU A 366 -4.66 4.13 22.37
CA LEU A 366 -5.15 2.81 22.76
C LEU A 366 -6.51 2.88 23.46
N TYR A 367 -6.72 3.83 24.37
CA TYR A 367 -8.03 4.07 24.98
C TYR A 367 -9.07 4.69 24.05
N GLY A 368 -8.65 5.44 23.03
CA GLY A 368 -9.55 6.09 22.08
C GLY A 368 -10.07 5.15 20.98
N THR A 369 -9.22 4.21 20.55
CA THR A 369 -9.43 3.34 19.38
C THR A 369 -9.40 1.85 19.70
N GLY A 370 -9.07 1.44 20.92
CA GLY A 370 -9.07 0.05 21.36
C GLY A 370 -10.45 -0.59 21.34
N PRO A 371 -10.51 -1.93 21.51
CA PRO A 371 -11.77 -2.67 21.57
C PRO A 371 -12.63 -2.18 22.76
N PRO A 372 -13.96 -2.38 22.72
CA PRO A 372 -14.90 -1.78 23.67
C PRO A 372 -14.52 -1.92 25.15
N GLU A 373 -13.82 -3.00 25.50
CA GLU A 373 -13.37 -3.35 26.85
C GLU A 373 -12.27 -2.41 27.38
N THR A 374 -11.44 -1.85 26.50
CA THR A 374 -10.33 -0.93 26.84
C THR A 374 -10.68 0.53 26.55
N ARG A 375 -11.85 0.79 25.95
CA ARG A 375 -12.19 2.10 25.43
C ARG A 375 -12.62 3.06 26.54
N ASP A 376 -11.82 4.11 26.75
CA ASP A 376 -12.11 5.18 27.70
C ASP A 376 -11.76 6.54 27.08
N ARG A 377 -12.79 7.27 26.59
CA ARG A 377 -12.59 8.56 25.93
C ARG A 377 -12.10 9.65 26.89
N VAL A 378 -12.44 9.57 28.18
CA VAL A 378 -12.02 10.56 29.18
C VAL A 378 -10.52 10.41 29.43
N GLN A 379 -10.05 9.19 29.66
CA GLN A 379 -8.62 8.92 29.79
C GLN A 379 -7.86 9.21 28.49
N ALA A 380 -8.41 8.80 27.34
CA ALA A 380 -7.80 9.06 26.04
C ALA A 380 -7.53 10.56 25.84
N TYR A 381 -8.55 11.39 26.06
CA TYR A 381 -8.44 12.83 25.94
C TYR A 381 -7.46 13.43 26.96
N ALA A 382 -7.47 12.95 28.21
CA ALA A 382 -6.58 13.44 29.26
C ALA A 382 -5.10 13.17 28.95
N TRP A 383 -4.76 11.95 28.52
CA TRP A 383 -3.39 11.60 28.15
C TRP A 383 -2.90 12.38 26.92
N LEU A 384 -3.74 12.52 25.89
CA LEU A 384 -3.39 13.31 24.71
C LEU A 384 -3.22 14.80 25.03
N THR A 385 -3.95 15.32 26.02
CA THR A 385 -3.79 16.70 26.50
C THR A 385 -2.42 16.90 27.15
N LEU A 386 -1.93 15.94 27.93
CA LEU A 386 -0.59 15.98 28.51
C LEU A 386 0.51 15.88 27.45
N ALA A 387 0.30 15.02 26.45
CA ALA A 387 1.26 14.84 25.37
C ALA A 387 1.41 16.13 24.56
N GLU A 388 0.29 16.77 24.18
CA GLU A 388 0.26 18.07 23.51
C GLU A 388 0.93 19.17 24.36
N ALA A 389 0.64 19.23 25.65
CA ALA A 389 1.23 20.23 26.55
C ALA A 389 2.76 20.13 26.65
N GLN A 390 3.33 18.97 26.31
CA GLN A 390 4.78 18.72 26.27
C GLN A 390 5.37 18.83 24.85
N GLY A 391 4.63 19.42 23.90
CA GLY A 391 5.10 19.71 22.55
C GLY A 391 4.92 18.58 21.54
N LEU A 392 4.14 17.54 21.87
CA LEU A 392 3.85 16.47 20.92
C LEU A 392 2.68 16.85 19.99
N ASP A 393 2.97 17.56 18.92
CA ASP A 393 1.96 18.12 17.99
C ASP A 393 1.07 17.05 17.33
N LEU A 394 1.57 15.82 17.14
CA LEU A 394 0.78 14.71 16.60
C LEU A 394 -0.37 14.28 17.53
N ALA A 395 -0.35 14.68 18.82
CA ALA A 395 -1.44 14.44 19.75
C ALA A 395 -2.66 15.36 19.49
N VAL A 396 -2.46 16.54 18.90
CA VAL A 396 -3.52 17.52 18.64
C VAL A 396 -4.67 16.97 17.78
N PRO A 397 -4.42 16.39 16.58
CA PRO A 397 -5.50 15.86 15.76
C PRO A 397 -6.23 14.69 16.44
N ALA A 398 -5.50 13.82 17.15
CA ALA A 398 -6.08 12.71 17.89
C ALA A 398 -7.00 13.20 19.03
N ARG A 399 -6.53 14.17 19.84
CA ARG A 399 -7.31 14.76 20.93
C ARG A 399 -8.57 15.43 20.41
N ARG A 400 -8.46 16.20 19.31
CA ARG A 400 -9.62 16.85 18.66
C ARG A 400 -10.63 15.81 18.18
N ALA A 401 -10.18 14.72 17.55
CA ALA A 401 -11.06 13.67 17.05
C ALA A 401 -11.79 12.93 18.18
N ILE A 402 -11.13 12.70 19.32
CA ILE A 402 -11.77 12.10 20.50
C ILE A 402 -12.74 13.09 21.16
N GLY A 403 -12.33 14.34 21.34
CA GLY A 403 -13.14 15.41 21.93
C GLY A 403 -14.43 15.68 21.15
N GLY A 404 -14.40 15.60 19.82
CA GLY A 404 -15.60 15.74 18.99
C GLY A 404 -16.67 14.65 19.22
N ARG A 405 -16.34 13.58 19.95
CA ARG A 405 -17.25 12.49 20.32
C ARG A 405 -17.59 12.46 21.81
N MET A 406 -17.24 13.51 22.55
CA MET A 406 -17.43 13.64 24.00
C MET A 406 -18.42 14.76 24.31
N THR A 407 -19.10 14.65 25.45
CA THR A 407 -19.90 15.76 25.99
C THR A 407 -19.00 16.81 26.63
N ALA A 408 -19.52 18.03 26.80
CA ALA A 408 -18.78 19.10 27.50
C ALA A 408 -18.37 18.68 28.92
N ALA A 409 -19.21 17.90 29.62
CA ALA A 409 -18.91 17.38 30.95
C ALA A 409 -17.72 16.40 30.91
N GLN A 410 -17.69 15.49 29.94
CA GLN A 410 -16.59 14.54 29.76
C GLN A 410 -15.27 15.24 29.40
N VAL A 411 -15.32 16.29 28.57
CA VAL A 411 -14.13 17.09 28.24
C VAL A 411 -13.61 17.81 29.49
N ALA A 412 -14.49 18.46 30.27
CA ALA A 412 -14.11 19.12 31.51
C ALA A 412 -13.51 18.14 32.54
N GLU A 413 -14.06 16.93 32.62
CA GLU A 413 -13.52 15.85 33.45
C GLU A 413 -12.11 15.43 33.00
N ALA A 414 -11.92 15.19 31.70
CA ALA A 414 -10.64 14.79 31.12
C ALA A 414 -9.56 15.86 31.31
N GLU A 415 -9.88 17.13 31.08
CA GLU A 415 -8.97 18.24 31.36
C GLU A 415 -8.64 18.36 32.85
N GLY A 416 -9.62 18.10 33.72
CA GLY A 416 -9.40 18.03 35.16
C GLY A 416 -8.43 16.92 35.55
N LEU A 417 -8.53 15.76 34.90
CA LEU A 417 -7.65 14.62 35.08
C LEU A 417 -6.22 14.93 34.59
N ALA A 418 -6.08 15.48 33.38
CA ALA A 418 -4.79 15.91 32.84
C ALA A 418 -4.09 16.91 33.77
N ARG A 419 -4.81 17.93 34.27
CA ARG A 419 -4.26 18.90 35.23
C ARG A 419 -3.80 18.25 36.54
N ARG A 420 -4.50 17.22 37.03
CA ARG A 420 -4.08 16.49 38.25
C ARG A 420 -2.80 15.73 38.01
N TRP A 421 -2.71 15.00 36.91
CA TRP A 421 -1.52 14.24 36.53
C TRP A 421 -0.32 15.14 36.25
N GLN A 422 -0.52 16.28 35.57
CA GLN A 422 0.55 17.25 35.34
C GLN A 422 1.17 17.77 36.64
N ARG A 423 0.36 17.96 37.69
CA ARG A 423 0.84 18.39 39.01
C ARG A 423 1.49 17.26 39.83
N ALA A 424 1.14 16.01 39.53
CA ALA A 424 1.67 14.84 40.21
C ALA A 424 2.94 14.29 39.54
N ALA A 425 3.27 14.76 38.34
CA ALA A 425 4.48 14.39 37.64
C ALA A 425 5.73 14.86 38.43
N PRO A 426 6.73 14.00 38.63
CA PRO A 426 7.90 14.27 39.47
C PRO A 426 8.86 15.32 38.91
#